data_AF-A0A1H7UKE6-F1
#
_entry.id   AF-A0A1H7UKE6-F1
#
_cell.length_a   1.000
_cell.length_b   1.000
_cell.length_c   1.000
_cell.angle_alpha   90.00
_cell.angle_beta   90.00
_cell.angle_gamma   90.00
#
_symmetry.space_group_name_H-M   'P 1'
#
loop_
_entity.id
_entity.type
_entity.pdbx_description
1 polymer ?
#
loop_
_entity_poly.entity_id
_entity_poly.type
_entity_poly.pdbx_seq_one_letter_code
_entity_poly.pdbx_strand_id
1 'polypeptide(L)'
;MLGAPASTRAEPEAETAYLLAAPAPTRAEPEAEPAVAQPREEETRFPRAAPAPAPAPLPFDAPIRPVPYIDGPDNPPSRFPRLWDAVSRMRGRNARVVAVGGVGVVAVAVVAAVALGSGPAHTSGGGSAAGTAGSSAPAAPRLRLTVPASLTVPGHLDLAWPATGQAAIAVTGVGLLGSSGPVDTPKSIASVTKTMTAYLILKDHPLAPGQSGPTLTITPAEAAALPEQQALHQSLVPVRSGERFTERQALQALMLASADNMAEVLAAWDSGSQSRFVARMNATAVSLGMGHTHFSQPSGYLGTSVSTATDLVKLGEVAITDPFFADLVDESSAVIPGGAIRNYNALLGEYGIDGIKTGSTYWAGGCLLFSARTRVAGHEVTLVGAVLGQPGNITTMLPSVFAATTRLLRSADHALKRVTVVGTGRTVAQLSGLAGGDGSPELLRASRAVTLIGWPGLRLALRLSGAATAHPELLAVTPDGRTAVTTPLVTTPPASG
;
A
#
# COMPACT_ATOMS: atom_id res chain seq x y z
N MET A 1 20.77 -82.69 -19.16
CA MET A 1 19.42 -82.39 -18.59
C MET A 1 19.10 -80.97 -19.06
N LEU A 2 18.22 -80.74 -20.04
CA LEU A 2 16.78 -81.07 -20.14
C LEU A 2 15.93 -80.28 -19.12
N GLY A 3 15.08 -79.37 -19.61
CA GLY A 3 14.16 -78.55 -18.79
C GLY A 3 13.68 -77.26 -19.47
N ALA A 4 12.63 -77.34 -20.27
CA ALA A 4 11.83 -76.24 -20.85
C ALA A 4 10.36 -76.74 -20.95
N PRO A 5 9.30 -75.94 -21.19
CA PRO A 5 9.21 -74.57 -21.73
C PRO A 5 8.47 -73.62 -20.72
N ALA A 6 7.75 -72.52 -21.02
CA ALA A 6 7.28 -71.95 -22.29
C ALA A 6 6.94 -70.43 -22.25
N SER A 7 7.20 -69.77 -23.39
CA SER A 7 6.33 -68.86 -24.15
C SER A 7 5.32 -67.93 -23.43
N THR A 8 5.53 -66.60 -23.57
CA THR A 8 4.64 -65.81 -24.46
C THR A 8 5.27 -64.48 -24.94
N ARG A 9 4.84 -64.10 -26.14
CA ARG A 9 4.95 -62.80 -26.88
C ARG A 9 4.79 -61.52 -26.03
N ALA A 10 5.28 -60.34 -26.45
CA ALA A 10 6.19 -60.01 -27.57
C ALA A 10 6.69 -58.54 -27.49
N GLU A 11 7.92 -58.32 -27.99
CA GLU A 11 8.48 -57.20 -28.79
C GLU A 11 8.29 -55.71 -28.38
N PRO A 12 9.23 -54.80 -28.75
CA PRO A 12 9.55 -53.63 -27.94
C PRO A 12 9.70 -52.30 -28.74
N GLU A 13 10.40 -51.33 -28.13
CA GLU A 13 11.17 -50.21 -28.74
C GLU A 13 10.39 -49.12 -29.53
N ALA A 14 10.65 -47.81 -29.41
CA ALA A 14 11.72 -46.99 -28.83
C ALA A 14 13.07 -46.97 -29.60
N GLU A 15 13.16 -46.11 -30.62
CA GLU A 15 14.42 -45.74 -31.29
C GLU A 15 14.63 -44.22 -31.36
N THR A 16 15.85 -43.75 -31.62
CA THR A 16 16.32 -42.38 -31.29
C THR A 16 17.18 -41.75 -32.39
N ALA A 17 16.78 -40.54 -32.83
CA ALA A 17 17.56 -39.50 -33.52
C ALA A 17 18.21 -39.81 -34.89
N TYR A 18 18.17 -38.83 -35.81
CA TYR A 18 19.33 -37.96 -36.09
C TYR A 18 18.95 -36.73 -36.93
N LEU A 19 19.82 -35.71 -36.93
CA LEU A 19 19.76 -34.52 -37.78
C LEU A 19 20.43 -34.76 -39.14
N LEU A 20 20.00 -34.07 -40.22
CA LEU A 20 20.91 -33.35 -41.13
C LEU A 20 20.21 -32.46 -42.19
N ALA A 21 20.89 -31.35 -42.50
CA ALA A 21 20.88 -30.40 -43.63
C ALA A 21 19.77 -30.39 -44.73
N ALA A 22 19.48 -29.18 -45.22
CA ALA A 22 18.61 -28.89 -46.37
C ALA A 22 19.41 -28.55 -47.66
N PRO A 23 18.76 -28.58 -48.86
CA PRO A 23 19.26 -27.98 -50.08
C PRO A 23 18.43 -26.77 -50.57
N ALA A 24 19.10 -25.82 -51.23
CA ALA A 24 18.54 -24.74 -52.06
C ALA A 24 19.67 -24.21 -52.99
N PRO A 25 19.40 -23.41 -54.04
CA PRO A 25 18.10 -22.93 -54.56
C PRO A 25 17.92 -23.23 -56.08
N THR A 26 16.85 -22.71 -56.68
CA THR A 26 16.80 -22.42 -58.13
C THR A 26 16.29 -20.99 -58.35
N ARG A 27 16.74 -20.34 -59.44
CA ARG A 27 16.63 -18.89 -59.69
C ARG A 27 15.63 -18.58 -60.81
N ALA A 28 14.81 -17.55 -60.61
CA ALA A 28 14.02 -16.89 -61.64
C ALA A 28 14.41 -15.40 -61.67
N GLU A 29 14.33 -14.77 -62.84
CA GLU A 29 14.70 -13.36 -63.07
C GLU A 29 13.47 -12.53 -63.49
N PRO A 30 13.51 -11.19 -63.35
CA PRO A 30 12.30 -10.40 -63.12
C PRO A 30 11.60 -9.91 -64.40
N GLU A 31 10.27 -9.82 -64.33
CA GLU A 31 9.48 -8.96 -65.22
C GLU A 31 9.42 -7.52 -64.68
N ALA A 32 9.20 -6.55 -65.57
CA ALA A 32 9.37 -5.12 -65.28
C ALA A 32 8.08 -4.43 -64.78
N GLU A 33 8.25 -3.39 -63.97
CA GLU A 33 7.15 -2.54 -63.47
C GLU A 33 6.53 -1.68 -64.59
N PRO A 34 5.18 -1.55 -64.63
CA PRO A 34 4.52 -0.39 -65.21
C PRO A 34 4.51 0.76 -64.18
N ALA A 35 5.09 1.91 -64.53
CA ALA A 35 5.22 3.04 -63.60
C ALA A 35 3.86 3.64 -63.19
N VAL A 36 3.61 3.74 -61.87
CA VAL A 36 2.48 4.47 -61.29
C VAL A 36 2.97 5.81 -60.76
N ALA A 37 2.38 6.91 -61.23
CA ALA A 37 2.76 8.25 -60.80
C ALA A 37 2.36 8.53 -59.34
N GLN A 38 3.30 9.05 -58.54
CA GLN A 38 3.00 9.49 -57.17
C GLN A 38 2.22 10.82 -57.19
N PRO A 39 1.11 10.94 -56.43
CA PRO A 39 0.48 12.23 -56.18
C PRO A 39 1.38 13.10 -55.29
N ARG A 40 1.32 14.42 -55.47
CA ARG A 40 2.08 15.38 -54.68
C ARG A 40 1.60 15.40 -53.23
N GLU A 41 2.52 15.55 -52.29
CA GLU A 41 2.19 15.97 -50.93
C GLU A 41 1.63 17.40 -50.96
N GLU A 42 0.40 17.59 -50.51
CA GLU A 42 -0.22 18.91 -50.32
C GLU A 42 -0.29 19.21 -48.81
N GLU A 43 0.38 20.28 -48.37
CA GLU A 43 0.65 20.58 -46.95
C GLU A 43 -0.63 21.03 -46.21
N THR A 44 -1.51 20.08 -45.86
CA THR A 44 -2.74 20.36 -45.08
C THR A 44 -2.41 20.69 -43.63
N ARG A 45 -2.01 21.94 -43.40
CA ARG A 45 -1.67 22.53 -42.10
C ARG A 45 -2.92 22.67 -41.21
N PHE A 46 -3.30 21.60 -40.53
CA PHE A 46 -4.35 21.63 -39.51
C PHE A 46 -3.97 22.57 -38.34
N PRO A 47 -4.93 23.32 -37.75
CA PRO A 47 -4.64 24.28 -36.69
C PRO A 47 -4.18 23.57 -35.42
N ARG A 48 -3.07 24.05 -34.85
CA ARG A 48 -2.55 23.60 -33.55
C ARG A 48 -3.59 23.88 -32.47
N ALA A 49 -4.19 22.82 -31.91
CA ALA A 49 -5.11 22.95 -30.78
C ALA A 49 -4.44 23.72 -29.63
N ALA A 50 -5.17 24.64 -29.02
CA ALA A 50 -4.71 25.37 -27.85
C ALA A 50 -4.45 24.39 -26.69
N PRO A 51 -3.44 24.65 -25.83
CA PRO A 51 -3.23 23.83 -24.64
C PRO A 51 -4.49 23.87 -23.77
N ALA A 52 -4.96 22.70 -23.32
CA ALA A 52 -6.07 22.61 -22.40
C ALA A 52 -5.76 23.41 -21.12
N PRO A 53 -6.75 24.12 -20.53
CA PRO A 53 -6.53 24.80 -19.25
C PRO A 53 -6.10 23.78 -18.19
N ALA A 54 -5.20 24.19 -17.29
CA ALA A 54 -4.76 23.34 -16.19
C ALA A 54 -5.98 22.87 -15.36
N PRO A 55 -6.03 21.59 -14.95
CA PRO A 55 -7.16 21.09 -14.18
C PRO A 55 -7.28 21.86 -12.85
N ALA A 56 -8.51 22.21 -12.49
CA ALA A 56 -8.79 22.83 -11.20
C ALA A 56 -8.36 21.88 -10.06
N PRO A 57 -7.84 22.39 -8.94
CA PRO A 57 -7.49 21.56 -7.79
C PRO A 57 -8.73 20.81 -7.28
N LEU A 58 -8.60 19.50 -7.09
CA LEU A 58 -9.70 18.63 -6.66
C LEU A 58 -10.06 18.92 -5.19
N PRO A 59 -11.36 19.06 -4.86
CA PRO A 59 -11.79 19.32 -3.48
C PRO A 59 -11.77 18.03 -2.65
N PHE A 60 -10.63 17.73 -2.04
CA PHE A 60 -10.49 16.65 -1.05
C PHE A 60 -10.23 17.15 0.39
N ASP A 61 -10.58 18.41 0.69
CA ASP A 61 -10.69 18.95 2.05
C ASP A 61 -12.05 18.58 2.69
N ALA A 62 -12.27 17.29 2.92
CA ALA A 62 -13.36 16.81 3.77
C ALA A 62 -12.83 16.60 5.20
N PRO A 63 -13.22 17.41 6.20
CA PRO A 63 -12.71 17.26 7.55
C PRO A 63 -13.22 15.96 8.18
N ILE A 64 -12.30 15.02 8.41
CA ILE A 64 -12.57 13.79 9.16
C ILE A 64 -13.07 14.17 10.55
N ARG A 65 -14.31 13.77 10.88
CA ARG A 65 -14.93 14.10 12.17
C ARG A 65 -14.20 13.38 13.31
N PRO A 66 -13.98 14.03 14.47
CA PRO A 66 -13.33 13.39 15.60
C PRO A 66 -14.16 12.20 16.11
N VAL A 67 -13.50 11.05 16.29
CA VAL A 67 -14.12 9.85 16.85
C VAL A 67 -14.46 10.09 18.34
N PRO A 68 -15.70 9.81 18.79
CA PRO A 68 -16.11 10.06 20.17
C PRO A 68 -15.45 9.11 21.18
N TYR A 69 -15.18 9.62 22.38
CA TYR A 69 -14.68 8.88 23.53
C TYR A 69 -15.85 8.40 24.41
N ILE A 70 -15.94 7.10 24.71
CA ILE A 70 -16.82 6.50 25.73
C ILE A 70 -16.10 5.27 26.34
N ASP A 71 -16.30 5.04 27.65
CA ASP A 71 -15.82 3.89 28.44
C ASP A 71 -16.90 2.80 28.64
N GLY A 72 -16.50 1.56 28.96
CA GLY A 72 -17.38 0.51 29.54
C GLY A 72 -17.54 -0.79 28.71
N PRO A 73 -17.48 -2.00 29.32
CA PRO A 73 -17.50 -3.29 28.58
C PRO A 73 -18.73 -4.20 28.83
N ASP A 74 -19.03 -5.07 27.85
CA ASP A 74 -19.71 -6.39 27.98
C ASP A 74 -19.68 -7.14 26.60
N ASN A 75 -19.98 -8.44 26.38
CA ASN A 75 -20.25 -9.59 27.26
C ASN A 75 -19.52 -10.91 26.77
N PRO A 76 -20.10 -11.99 26.15
CA PRO A 76 -19.39 -13.29 26.02
C PRO A 76 -19.02 -13.73 24.57
N PRO A 77 -18.19 -14.79 24.40
CA PRO A 77 -17.75 -15.29 23.09
C PRO A 77 -18.56 -16.47 22.52
N SER A 78 -18.65 -16.55 21.19
CA SER A 78 -19.08 -17.75 20.46
C SER A 78 -18.00 -18.84 20.45
N ARG A 79 -18.40 -20.09 20.72
CA ARG A 79 -17.53 -21.28 20.75
C ARG A 79 -17.71 -22.10 19.47
N PHE A 80 -16.66 -22.80 18.99
CA PHE A 80 -16.65 -24.22 18.61
C PHE A 80 -15.24 -24.65 18.09
N PRO A 81 -14.93 -25.94 17.80
CA PRO A 81 -13.68 -26.54 18.28
C PRO A 81 -12.50 -26.50 17.31
N ARG A 82 -11.29 -26.59 17.88
CA ARG A 82 -10.03 -26.76 17.15
C ARG A 82 -9.85 -28.22 16.72
N LEU A 83 -9.46 -28.44 15.46
CA LEU A 83 -9.15 -29.78 14.91
C LEU A 83 -7.84 -29.74 14.09
N TRP A 84 -6.70 -29.43 14.73
CA TRP A 84 -5.38 -29.45 14.04
C TRP A 84 -4.14 -29.76 14.91
N ASP A 85 -4.29 -30.41 16.07
CA ASP A 85 -3.15 -30.85 16.91
C ASP A 85 -2.40 -32.07 16.31
N ALA A 86 -1.81 -31.92 15.11
CA ALA A 86 -1.21 -33.06 14.38
C ALA A 86 -0.01 -32.80 13.43
N VAL A 87 0.73 -31.68 13.49
CA VAL A 87 2.13 -31.64 12.96
C VAL A 87 3.07 -30.79 13.83
N SER A 88 3.56 -31.38 14.92
CA SER A 88 4.56 -30.75 15.82
C SER A 88 5.71 -31.69 16.21
N ARG A 89 6.08 -32.64 15.33
CA ARG A 89 7.12 -33.64 15.59
C ARG A 89 8.13 -33.81 14.44
N MET A 90 9.14 -32.94 14.40
CA MET A 90 10.54 -33.36 14.27
C MET A 90 11.50 -32.20 14.61
N ARG A 91 12.40 -32.42 15.58
CA ARG A 91 13.39 -31.44 16.04
C ARG A 91 14.75 -32.14 16.20
N GLY A 92 15.80 -31.56 15.64
CA GLY A 92 17.18 -32.08 15.69
C GLY A 92 17.68 -32.57 14.32
N ARG A 93 18.95 -32.35 13.93
CA ARG A 93 20.16 -32.10 14.73
C ARG A 93 21.20 -31.25 14.00
N ASN A 94 21.98 -30.51 14.78
CA ASN A 94 23.40 -30.19 14.62
C ASN A 94 23.92 -29.60 13.28
N ALA A 95 24.26 -28.31 13.32
CA ALA A 95 25.49 -27.79 12.69
C ALA A 95 26.15 -26.77 13.62
N ARG A 96 27.46 -26.90 13.87
CA ARG A 96 28.30 -25.90 14.56
C ARG A 96 29.39 -25.48 13.58
N VAL A 97 29.48 -24.20 13.21
CA VAL A 97 30.70 -23.62 12.61
C VAL A 97 30.95 -22.24 13.20
N VAL A 98 32.04 -22.17 13.98
CA VAL A 98 33.04 -21.09 14.11
C VAL A 98 32.61 -19.63 13.89
N ALA A 99 32.88 -18.80 14.89
CA ALA A 99 32.99 -17.35 14.73
C ALA A 99 34.44 -16.92 14.44
N VAL A 100 34.61 -15.89 13.61
CA VAL A 100 35.83 -15.08 13.51
C VAL A 100 35.41 -13.61 13.59
N GLY A 101 36.14 -12.80 14.35
CA GLY A 101 35.77 -11.42 14.64
C GLY A 101 36.22 -10.41 13.57
N GLY A 102 35.59 -9.24 13.58
CA GLY A 102 35.98 -8.06 12.81
C GLY A 102 35.52 -6.79 13.51
N VAL A 103 36.41 -6.16 14.28
CA VAL A 103 36.13 -4.90 14.98
C VAL A 103 36.20 -3.75 13.98
N GLY A 104 35.11 -2.97 13.86
CA GLY A 104 35.00 -1.85 12.92
C GLY A 104 34.22 -0.68 13.52
N VAL A 105 34.78 -0.01 14.54
CA VAL A 105 34.18 1.19 15.12
C VAL A 105 34.45 2.39 14.22
N VAL A 106 33.40 2.95 13.62
CA VAL A 106 33.44 4.27 12.96
C VAL A 106 32.36 5.16 13.57
N ALA A 107 32.76 6.00 14.52
CA ALA A 107 31.89 7.01 15.10
C ALA A 107 31.98 8.30 14.27
N VAL A 108 30.90 8.65 13.55
CA VAL A 108 30.80 9.92 12.83
C VAL A 108 30.23 10.97 13.77
N ALA A 109 31.11 11.73 14.44
CA ALA A 109 30.72 12.89 15.24
C ALA A 109 30.55 14.13 14.33
N VAL A 110 29.32 14.64 14.20
CA VAL A 110 29.06 15.89 13.49
C VAL A 110 29.28 17.07 14.44
N VAL A 111 30.40 17.76 14.29
CA VAL A 111 30.71 19.00 15.02
C VAL A 111 30.03 20.18 14.31
N ALA A 112 29.13 20.87 15.01
CA ALA A 112 28.52 22.09 14.51
C ALA A 112 29.46 23.30 14.75
N ALA A 113 30.14 23.75 13.71
CA ALA A 113 31.01 24.93 13.76
C ALA A 113 30.21 26.22 13.55
N VAL A 114 29.98 27.00 14.62
CA VAL A 114 29.50 28.38 14.53
C VAL A 114 30.72 29.31 14.46
N ALA A 115 31.01 29.85 13.28
CA ALA A 115 32.09 30.80 13.07
C ALA A 115 31.60 32.23 13.31
N LEU A 116 32.22 32.93 14.28
CA LEU A 116 32.01 34.36 14.53
C LEU A 116 32.82 35.19 13.52
N GLY A 117 32.15 36.06 12.76
CA GLY A 117 32.81 37.05 11.91
C GLY A 117 33.02 38.38 12.65
N SER A 118 34.26 38.89 12.68
CA SER A 118 34.65 40.00 13.56
C SER A 118 35.30 41.18 12.82
N GLY A 119 34.68 42.36 12.92
CA GLY A 119 35.29 43.68 12.65
C GLY A 119 35.43 44.11 11.19
N PRO A 120 36.03 45.29 10.92
CA PRO A 120 36.53 46.30 11.88
C PRO A 120 35.63 47.56 11.97
N ALA A 121 36.07 48.57 12.73
CA ALA A 121 35.29 49.79 13.03
C ALA A 121 35.53 50.95 12.04
N HIS A 122 34.56 51.87 11.96
CA HIS A 122 34.75 53.24 11.50
C HIS A 122 34.15 54.23 12.53
N THR A 123 34.83 55.36 12.74
CA THR A 123 34.54 56.32 13.81
C THR A 123 34.09 57.69 13.30
N SER A 124 32.84 58.05 13.58
CA SER A 124 32.29 59.41 13.64
C SER A 124 30.86 59.31 14.19
N GLY A 125 30.28 60.27 14.91
CA GLY A 125 30.76 61.56 15.43
C GLY A 125 29.68 62.12 16.38
N GLY A 126 30.02 63.03 17.28
CA GLY A 126 29.17 63.38 18.43
C GLY A 126 27.73 63.86 18.12
N GLY A 127 26.78 63.49 18.98
CA GLY A 127 25.37 63.91 18.91
C GLY A 127 24.62 63.63 20.22
N SER A 128 23.99 64.67 20.76
CA SER A 128 23.34 64.79 22.08
C SER A 128 22.58 63.58 22.63
N ALA A 129 22.67 63.39 23.95
CA ALA A 129 21.76 62.53 24.69
C ALA A 129 20.32 63.08 24.65
N ALA A 130 19.40 62.33 24.07
CA ALA A 130 17.96 62.53 24.22
C ALA A 130 17.37 61.27 24.88
N GLY A 131 16.81 61.43 26.08
CA GLY A 131 16.25 60.33 26.87
C GLY A 131 14.91 59.84 26.33
N THR A 132 14.90 59.19 25.16
CA THR A 132 13.72 58.47 24.68
C THR A 132 13.49 57.26 25.57
N ALA A 133 12.57 57.39 26.54
CA ALA A 133 12.03 56.26 27.29
C ALA A 133 11.34 55.32 26.29
N GLY A 134 12.06 54.29 25.86
CA GLY A 134 11.58 53.32 24.88
C GLY A 134 10.40 52.55 25.47
N SER A 135 9.18 52.95 25.12
CA SER A 135 7.98 52.17 25.39
C SER A 135 8.05 50.88 24.57
N SER A 136 8.69 49.86 25.12
CA SER A 136 8.68 48.52 24.57
C SER A 136 7.25 48.03 24.59
N ALA A 137 6.59 48.03 23.43
CA ALA A 137 5.24 47.50 23.28
C ALA A 137 5.19 46.09 23.92
N PRO A 138 4.17 45.79 24.76
CA PRO A 138 4.14 44.57 25.55
C PRO A 138 4.34 43.37 24.64
N ALA A 139 5.38 42.58 24.93
CA ALA A 139 5.82 41.51 24.05
C ALA A 139 4.68 40.52 23.82
N ALA A 140 4.14 40.47 22.60
CA ALA A 140 2.93 39.70 22.29
C ALA A 140 3.04 38.23 22.75
N PRO A 141 1.96 37.63 23.28
CA PRO A 141 1.99 36.34 23.94
C PRO A 141 2.49 35.24 22.98
N ARG A 142 3.50 34.50 23.45
CA ARG A 142 4.22 33.46 22.69
C ARG A 142 4.11 32.12 23.41
N LEU A 143 3.63 31.13 22.67
CA LEU A 143 3.56 29.73 23.09
C LEU A 143 4.82 29.00 22.61
N ARG A 144 5.45 28.18 23.46
CA ARG A 144 6.60 27.34 23.10
C ARG A 144 6.49 25.96 23.72
N LEU A 145 6.88 24.91 22.99
CA LEU A 145 7.00 23.57 23.55
C LEU A 145 8.14 23.50 24.58
N THR A 146 7.91 22.81 25.69
CA THR A 146 8.94 22.43 26.70
C THR A 146 9.35 20.97 26.58
N VAL A 147 8.72 20.22 25.67
CA VAL A 147 9.06 18.84 25.28
C VAL A 147 9.58 18.80 23.84
N PRO A 148 10.32 17.74 23.43
CA PRO A 148 10.78 17.61 22.05
C PRO A 148 9.63 17.66 21.04
N ALA A 149 9.86 18.32 19.90
CA ALA A 149 8.87 18.44 18.81
C ALA A 149 8.55 17.10 18.09
N SER A 150 9.15 15.98 18.51
CA SER A 150 8.66 14.65 18.20
C SER A 150 8.94 13.69 19.36
N LEU A 151 7.99 12.81 19.67
CA LEU A 151 8.15 11.70 20.61
C LEU A 151 8.22 10.38 19.86
N THR A 152 8.99 9.43 20.37
CA THR A 152 9.04 8.04 19.87
C THR A 152 8.59 7.10 20.98
N VAL A 153 7.70 6.16 20.66
CA VAL A 153 7.25 5.13 21.61
C VAL A 153 8.42 4.20 21.96
N PRO A 154 8.75 4.00 23.25
CA PRO A 154 9.93 3.23 23.65
C PRO A 154 9.76 1.71 23.47
N GLY A 155 10.89 1.04 23.30
CA GLY A 155 11.02 -0.42 23.14
C GLY A 155 11.61 -0.81 21.78
N HIS A 156 11.64 -2.12 21.52
CA HIS A 156 12.03 -2.70 20.23
C HIS A 156 10.78 -3.23 19.51
N LEU A 157 10.70 -3.03 18.19
CA LEU A 157 9.70 -3.69 17.34
C LEU A 157 10.38 -4.87 16.64
N ASP A 158 9.92 -6.08 16.95
CA ASP A 158 10.32 -7.29 16.22
C ASP A 158 9.08 -7.84 15.49
N LEU A 159 9.22 -8.14 14.21
CA LEU A 159 8.17 -8.67 13.35
C LEU A 159 8.66 -9.90 12.61
N ALA A 160 7.76 -10.87 12.44
CA ALA A 160 8.02 -12.12 11.73
C ALA A 160 7.96 -11.93 10.21
N TRP A 161 8.83 -11.06 9.70
CA TRP A 161 9.03 -10.77 8.28
C TRP A 161 9.27 -12.05 7.45
N PRO A 162 8.90 -12.05 6.15
CA PRO A 162 9.30 -13.11 5.25
C PRO A 162 10.83 -13.11 5.08
N ALA A 163 11.44 -14.30 5.04
CA ALA A 163 12.88 -14.47 4.83
C ALA A 163 13.32 -14.24 3.36
N THR A 164 12.37 -14.01 2.45
CA THR A 164 12.59 -13.81 1.01
C THR A 164 11.57 -12.80 0.48
N GLY A 165 11.81 -12.25 -0.72
CA GLY A 165 10.86 -11.32 -1.35
C GLY A 165 10.88 -9.92 -0.72
N GLN A 166 9.71 -9.36 -0.47
CA GLN A 166 9.50 -8.08 0.24
C GLN A 166 8.25 -8.17 1.13
N ALA A 167 8.18 -7.32 2.16
CA ALA A 167 6.94 -7.03 2.84
C ALA A 167 6.84 -5.58 3.31
N ALA A 168 5.61 -5.11 3.55
CA ALA A 168 5.29 -3.87 4.23
C ALA A 168 3.97 -4.04 4.99
N ILE A 169 3.81 -3.33 6.12
CA ILE A 169 2.54 -3.28 6.85
C ILE A 169 2.37 -1.93 7.54
N ALA A 170 1.16 -1.37 7.47
CA ALA A 170 0.75 -0.10 8.06
C ALA A 170 -0.51 -0.27 8.91
N VAL A 171 -0.68 0.61 9.90
CA VAL A 171 -1.97 0.84 10.55
C VAL A 171 -2.63 2.02 9.85
N THR A 172 -3.82 1.80 9.30
CA THR A 172 -4.55 2.82 8.53
C THR A 172 -4.82 4.05 9.39
N GLY A 173 -4.48 5.24 8.90
CA GLY A 173 -4.62 6.49 9.66
C GLY A 173 -3.57 6.72 10.76
N VAL A 174 -2.56 5.86 10.87
CA VAL A 174 -1.39 6.07 11.75
C VAL A 174 -0.08 5.97 10.94
N GLY A 175 -0.04 5.10 9.93
CA GLY A 175 1.05 4.97 8.97
C GLY A 175 1.85 3.67 9.09
N LEU A 176 2.97 3.63 8.38
CA LEU A 176 3.79 2.43 8.20
C LEU A 176 4.37 1.93 9.53
N LEU A 177 4.03 0.69 9.89
CA LEU A 177 4.52 -0.02 11.06
C LEU A 177 5.88 -0.68 10.77
N GLY A 178 6.12 -1.10 9.53
CA GLY A 178 7.46 -1.40 9.02
C GLY A 178 7.48 -1.96 7.60
N SER A 179 8.67 -2.33 7.12
CA SER A 179 8.87 -3.03 5.83
C SER A 179 10.17 -3.84 5.83
N SER A 180 10.28 -4.82 4.93
CA SER A 180 11.45 -5.69 4.78
C SER A 180 11.73 -6.10 3.32
N GLY A 181 12.95 -6.60 3.08
CA GLY A 181 13.47 -6.90 1.74
C GLY A 181 14.09 -5.68 1.05
N PRO A 182 14.40 -5.76 -0.25
CA PRO A 182 14.92 -4.63 -1.03
C PRO A 182 13.77 -3.68 -1.39
N VAL A 183 13.33 -2.86 -0.44
CA VAL A 183 12.04 -2.12 -0.50
C VAL A 183 11.92 -1.07 -1.61
N ASP A 184 13.05 -0.58 -2.14
CA ASP A 184 13.09 0.39 -3.25
C ASP A 184 13.31 -0.27 -4.63
N THR A 185 13.35 -1.61 -4.69
CA THR A 185 13.51 -2.37 -5.94
C THR A 185 12.15 -2.91 -6.40
N PRO A 186 11.57 -2.45 -7.53
CA PRO A 186 10.30 -2.97 -8.01
C PRO A 186 10.36 -4.48 -8.27
N LYS A 187 9.26 -5.18 -7.95
CA LYS A 187 9.03 -6.60 -8.27
C LYS A 187 7.78 -6.72 -9.13
N SER A 188 7.72 -7.75 -9.98
CA SER A 188 6.45 -8.11 -10.61
C SER A 188 5.44 -8.49 -9.52
N ILE A 189 4.22 -7.96 -9.63
CA ILE A 189 3.15 -8.15 -8.62
C ILE A 189 2.03 -9.08 -9.08
N ALA A 190 2.08 -9.57 -10.32
CA ALA A 190 1.04 -10.39 -10.93
C ALA A 190 -0.37 -9.77 -10.75
N SER A 191 -1.39 -10.59 -10.50
CA SER A 191 -2.78 -10.16 -10.35
C SER A 191 -3.09 -9.17 -9.21
N VAL A 192 -2.13 -8.82 -8.35
CA VAL A 192 -2.28 -7.66 -7.43
C VAL A 192 -2.42 -6.34 -8.21
N THR A 193 -1.95 -6.30 -9.46
CA THR A 193 -2.22 -5.23 -10.44
C THR A 193 -3.70 -4.87 -10.53
N LYS A 194 -4.59 -5.87 -10.42
CA LYS A 194 -6.05 -5.69 -10.54
C LYS A 194 -6.65 -4.79 -9.46
N THR A 195 -5.98 -4.58 -8.32
CA THR A 195 -6.40 -3.59 -7.33
C THR A 195 -6.39 -2.17 -7.90
N MET A 196 -5.40 -1.80 -8.72
CA MET A 196 -5.39 -0.49 -9.37
C MET A 196 -6.49 -0.38 -10.44
N THR A 197 -6.76 -1.48 -11.14
CA THR A 197 -7.85 -1.57 -12.12
C THR A 197 -9.21 -1.36 -11.45
N ALA A 198 -9.52 -2.10 -10.39
CA ALA A 198 -10.75 -1.93 -9.61
C ALA A 198 -10.86 -0.54 -8.96
N TYR A 199 -9.77 -0.01 -8.41
CA TYR A 199 -9.73 1.34 -7.82
C TYR A 199 -10.03 2.44 -8.83
N LEU A 200 -9.53 2.33 -10.07
CA LEU A 200 -9.89 3.27 -11.14
C LEU A 200 -11.36 3.12 -11.55
N ILE A 201 -11.83 1.90 -11.80
CA ILE A 201 -13.23 1.69 -12.20
C ILE A 201 -14.20 2.32 -11.20
N LEU A 202 -14.05 2.05 -9.90
CA LEU A 202 -14.92 2.64 -8.86
C LEU A 202 -14.73 4.16 -8.67
N LYS A 203 -13.61 4.74 -9.11
CA LYS A 203 -13.36 6.18 -9.05
C LYS A 203 -14.11 6.95 -10.15
N ASP A 204 -14.28 6.33 -11.32
CA ASP A 204 -15.03 6.91 -12.45
C ASP A 204 -16.50 6.45 -12.48
N HIS A 205 -16.76 5.25 -11.94
CA HIS A 205 -18.06 4.60 -11.83
C HIS A 205 -18.34 4.19 -10.37
N PRO A 206 -18.60 5.15 -9.47
CA PRO A 206 -18.78 4.86 -8.04
C PRO A 206 -20.06 4.07 -7.76
N LEU A 207 -19.92 2.99 -6.97
CA LEU A 207 -21.01 2.13 -6.51
C LEU A 207 -21.13 2.20 -4.99
N ALA A 208 -22.36 2.20 -4.47
CA ALA A 208 -22.61 2.00 -3.04
C ALA A 208 -22.82 0.50 -2.72
N PRO A 209 -22.56 0.04 -1.47
CA PRO A 209 -22.88 -1.30 -1.00
C PRO A 209 -24.24 -1.82 -1.49
N GLY A 210 -24.24 -3.07 -1.99
CA GLY A 210 -25.41 -3.72 -2.56
C GLY A 210 -25.87 -3.26 -3.95
N GLN A 211 -25.29 -2.19 -4.54
CA GLN A 211 -25.61 -1.80 -5.92
C GLN A 211 -24.98 -2.73 -6.95
N SER A 212 -25.62 -2.86 -8.11
CA SER A 212 -25.11 -3.65 -9.25
C SER A 212 -24.29 -2.84 -10.26
N GLY A 213 -24.53 -1.53 -10.35
CA GLY A 213 -23.97 -0.66 -11.38
C GLY A 213 -24.60 -0.81 -12.77
N PRO A 214 -24.11 -0.05 -13.77
CA PRO A 214 -24.42 -0.21 -15.19
C PRO A 214 -24.14 -1.64 -15.71
N THR A 215 -24.67 -1.94 -16.90
CA THR A 215 -24.41 -3.21 -17.61
C THR A 215 -23.41 -2.99 -18.73
N LEU A 216 -22.31 -3.74 -18.70
CA LEU A 216 -21.35 -3.84 -19.81
C LEU A 216 -21.63 -5.13 -20.62
N THR A 217 -21.44 -5.06 -21.93
CA THR A 217 -21.78 -6.13 -22.88
C THR A 217 -20.52 -6.60 -23.59
N ILE A 218 -20.21 -7.89 -23.49
CA ILE A 218 -19.03 -8.50 -24.11
C ILE A 218 -19.15 -8.39 -25.64
N THR A 219 -18.14 -7.80 -26.28
CA THR A 219 -18.08 -7.65 -27.74
C THR A 219 -17.69 -8.95 -28.44
N PRO A 220 -17.90 -9.05 -29.77
CA PRO A 220 -17.38 -10.17 -30.56
C PRO A 220 -15.86 -10.33 -30.45
N ALA A 221 -15.10 -9.23 -30.30
CA ALA A 221 -13.65 -9.25 -30.21
C ALA A 221 -13.15 -9.81 -28.87
N GLU A 222 -13.73 -9.36 -27.75
CA GLU A 222 -13.37 -9.86 -26.41
C GLU A 222 -13.73 -11.35 -26.25
N ALA A 223 -14.85 -11.78 -26.83
CA ALA A 223 -15.21 -13.20 -26.86
C ALA A 223 -14.28 -14.04 -27.77
N ALA A 224 -13.77 -13.46 -28.86
CA ALA A 224 -12.85 -14.13 -29.78
C ALA A 224 -11.41 -14.25 -29.25
N ALA A 225 -11.00 -13.40 -28.31
CA ALA A 225 -9.68 -13.46 -27.67
C ALA A 225 -9.54 -14.63 -26.66
N LEU A 226 -10.66 -15.12 -26.11
CA LEU A 226 -10.69 -16.11 -25.02
C LEU A 226 -9.88 -17.40 -25.30
N PRO A 227 -9.88 -18.01 -26.50
CA PRO A 227 -9.09 -19.21 -26.78
C PRO A 227 -7.58 -18.97 -26.75
N GLU A 228 -7.12 -17.79 -27.17
CA GLU A 228 -5.69 -17.41 -27.13
C GLU A 228 -5.26 -17.15 -25.68
N GLN A 229 -6.05 -16.38 -24.92
CA GLN A 229 -5.84 -16.16 -23.49
C GLN A 229 -5.80 -17.49 -22.71
N GLN A 230 -6.65 -18.46 -23.07
CA GLN A 230 -6.67 -19.80 -22.46
C GLN A 230 -5.42 -20.63 -22.82
N ALA A 231 -4.94 -20.56 -24.08
CA ALA A 231 -3.69 -21.18 -24.50
C ALA A 231 -2.46 -20.58 -23.79
N LEU A 232 -2.52 -19.31 -23.41
CA LEU A 232 -1.53 -18.61 -22.59
C LEU A 232 -1.64 -18.90 -21.08
N HIS A 233 -2.56 -19.78 -20.66
CA HIS A 233 -2.83 -20.14 -19.26
C HIS A 233 -3.15 -18.92 -18.36
N GLN A 234 -3.86 -17.94 -18.90
CA GLN A 234 -4.40 -16.82 -18.13
C GLN A 234 -5.47 -17.30 -17.12
N SER A 235 -5.71 -16.51 -16.08
CA SER A 235 -6.85 -16.69 -15.17
C SER A 235 -8.08 -16.07 -15.81
N LEU A 236 -9.14 -16.83 -16.06
CA LEU A 236 -10.24 -16.41 -16.95
C LEU A 236 -11.61 -16.78 -16.39
N VAL A 237 -12.60 -15.95 -16.69
CA VAL A 237 -14.02 -16.33 -16.62
C VAL A 237 -14.55 -16.60 -18.03
N PRO A 238 -15.42 -17.61 -18.23
CA PRO A 238 -16.03 -17.86 -19.53
C PRO A 238 -16.94 -16.69 -19.92
N VAL A 239 -16.85 -16.25 -21.17
CA VAL A 239 -17.62 -15.13 -21.73
C VAL A 239 -18.10 -15.46 -23.15
N ARG A 240 -19.21 -14.86 -23.58
CA ARG A 240 -19.76 -14.99 -24.94
C ARG A 240 -20.09 -13.62 -25.54
N SER A 241 -19.98 -13.50 -26.86
CA SER A 241 -20.39 -12.28 -27.58
C SER A 241 -21.86 -11.95 -27.30
N GLY A 242 -22.14 -10.72 -26.88
CA GLY A 242 -23.48 -10.25 -26.48
C GLY A 242 -23.89 -10.61 -25.05
N GLU A 243 -23.06 -11.34 -24.29
CA GLU A 243 -23.29 -11.61 -22.87
C GLU A 243 -23.14 -10.32 -22.04
N ARG A 244 -23.94 -10.22 -20.96
CA ARG A 244 -24.10 -9.00 -20.18
C ARG A 244 -23.75 -9.24 -18.73
N PHE A 245 -22.74 -8.52 -18.26
CA PHE A 245 -22.34 -8.47 -16.86
C PHE A 245 -22.80 -7.12 -16.29
N THR A 246 -23.25 -7.08 -15.03
CA THR A 246 -23.28 -5.80 -14.31
C THR A 246 -21.85 -5.39 -13.94
N GLU A 247 -21.63 -4.11 -13.69
CA GLU A 247 -20.31 -3.63 -13.24
C GLU A 247 -19.84 -4.37 -11.98
N ARG A 248 -20.74 -4.58 -11.00
CA ARG A 248 -20.50 -5.45 -9.85
C ARG A 248 -20.02 -6.85 -10.25
N GLN A 249 -20.63 -7.48 -11.24
CA GLN A 249 -20.25 -8.83 -11.70
C GLN A 249 -18.90 -8.84 -12.43
N ALA A 250 -18.57 -7.79 -13.17
CA ALA A 250 -17.25 -7.63 -13.78
C ALA A 250 -16.17 -7.41 -12.71
N LEU A 251 -16.43 -6.56 -11.72
CA LEU A 251 -15.54 -6.34 -10.56
C LEU A 251 -15.39 -7.61 -9.70
N GLN A 252 -16.46 -8.40 -9.53
CA GLN A 252 -16.40 -9.71 -8.87
C GLN A 252 -15.52 -10.70 -9.64
N ALA A 253 -15.68 -10.79 -10.97
CA ALA A 253 -14.80 -11.61 -11.80
C ALA A 253 -13.33 -11.14 -11.75
N LEU A 254 -13.09 -9.83 -11.76
CA LEU A 254 -11.77 -9.21 -11.65
C LEU A 254 -11.08 -9.55 -10.32
N MET A 255 -11.78 -9.39 -9.18
CA MET A 255 -11.17 -9.49 -7.85
C MET A 255 -11.16 -10.91 -7.31
N LEU A 256 -12.32 -11.60 -7.28
CA LEU A 256 -12.46 -12.94 -6.71
C LEU A 256 -11.82 -13.98 -7.63
N ALA A 257 -12.33 -14.10 -8.86
CA ALA A 257 -11.85 -15.04 -9.87
C ALA A 257 -10.53 -14.61 -10.53
N SER A 258 -9.98 -13.44 -10.15
CA SER A 258 -8.69 -12.94 -10.63
C SER A 258 -8.61 -12.75 -12.16
N ALA A 259 -9.75 -12.57 -12.84
CA ALA A 259 -9.89 -12.74 -14.27
C ALA A 259 -9.12 -11.70 -15.10
N ASP A 260 -8.21 -12.18 -15.94
CA ASP A 260 -7.37 -11.39 -16.83
C ASP A 260 -8.22 -10.75 -17.96
N ASN A 261 -9.06 -11.54 -18.62
CA ASN A 261 -9.98 -11.04 -19.65
C ASN A 261 -10.93 -9.95 -19.14
N MET A 262 -11.45 -10.07 -17.91
CA MET A 262 -12.32 -9.03 -17.35
C MET A 262 -11.56 -7.74 -17.00
N ALA A 263 -10.25 -7.81 -16.73
CA ALA A 263 -9.41 -6.63 -16.59
C ALA A 263 -9.23 -5.89 -17.92
N GLU A 264 -9.13 -6.63 -19.03
CA GLU A 264 -9.08 -6.07 -20.38
C GLU A 264 -10.41 -5.42 -20.78
N VAL A 265 -11.54 -6.11 -20.52
CA VAL A 265 -12.91 -5.60 -20.77
C VAL A 265 -13.18 -4.31 -19.99
N LEU A 266 -12.91 -4.30 -18.67
CA LEU A 266 -13.11 -3.11 -17.83
C LEU A 266 -12.25 -1.92 -18.28
N ALA A 267 -10.99 -2.17 -18.62
CA ALA A 267 -10.08 -1.15 -19.14
C ALA A 267 -10.51 -0.58 -20.50
N ALA A 268 -11.09 -1.41 -21.37
CA ALA A 268 -11.66 -0.98 -22.65
C ALA A 268 -12.97 -0.21 -22.46
N TRP A 269 -13.82 -0.60 -21.51
CA TRP A 269 -15.10 0.02 -21.19
C TRP A 269 -14.95 1.45 -20.62
N ASP A 270 -14.08 1.63 -19.62
CA ASP A 270 -13.80 2.95 -19.00
C ASP A 270 -13.09 3.91 -19.97
N SER A 271 -11.95 3.49 -20.52
CA SER A 271 -11.01 4.39 -21.21
C SER A 271 -11.10 4.34 -22.74
N GLY A 272 -11.98 3.49 -23.29
CA GLY A 272 -12.08 3.20 -24.72
C GLY A 272 -10.89 2.41 -25.30
N SER A 273 -9.85 2.13 -24.51
CA SER A 273 -8.72 1.26 -24.87
C SER A 273 -7.84 0.96 -23.64
N GLN A 274 -7.24 -0.22 -23.61
CA GLN A 274 -6.32 -0.63 -22.54
C GLN A 274 -5.10 0.31 -22.42
N SER A 275 -4.58 0.84 -23.53
CA SER A 275 -3.42 1.74 -23.51
C SER A 275 -3.71 3.07 -22.83
N ARG A 276 -4.91 3.63 -23.02
CA ARG A 276 -5.39 4.80 -22.27
C ARG A 276 -5.58 4.47 -20.79
N PHE A 277 -6.17 3.32 -20.48
CA PHE A 277 -6.37 2.87 -19.10
C PHE A 277 -5.02 2.73 -18.36
N VAL A 278 -4.02 2.08 -18.97
CA VAL A 278 -2.67 1.93 -18.42
C VAL A 278 -1.99 3.30 -18.19
N ALA A 279 -2.21 4.28 -19.06
CA ALA A 279 -1.76 5.65 -18.81
C ALA A 279 -2.42 6.27 -17.57
N ARG A 280 -3.73 6.04 -17.35
CA ARG A 280 -4.45 6.44 -16.12
C ARG A 280 -3.95 5.70 -14.87
N MET A 281 -3.64 4.40 -14.97
CA MET A 281 -3.06 3.61 -13.87
C MET A 281 -1.72 4.19 -13.41
N ASN A 282 -0.83 4.53 -14.36
CA ASN A 282 0.47 5.13 -14.06
C ASN A 282 0.36 6.58 -13.53
N ALA A 283 -0.51 7.41 -14.12
CA ALA A 283 -0.79 8.74 -13.58
C ALA A 283 -1.35 8.69 -12.15
N THR A 284 -2.18 7.68 -11.86
CA THR A 284 -2.75 7.44 -10.54
C THR A 284 -1.69 6.96 -9.55
N ALA A 285 -0.79 6.06 -9.96
CA ALA A 285 0.37 5.65 -9.16
C ALA A 285 1.21 6.87 -8.72
N VAL A 286 1.52 7.78 -9.66
CA VAL A 286 2.23 9.05 -9.35
C VAL A 286 1.43 9.90 -8.36
N SER A 287 0.10 10.05 -8.55
CA SER A 287 -0.74 10.84 -7.64
C SER A 287 -0.86 10.27 -6.22
N LEU A 288 -0.72 8.94 -6.07
CA LEU A 288 -0.68 8.24 -4.78
C LEU A 288 0.73 8.16 -4.19
N GLY A 289 1.73 8.80 -4.82
CA GLY A 289 3.13 8.78 -4.37
C GLY A 289 3.78 7.40 -4.50
N MET A 290 3.29 6.53 -5.39
CA MET A 290 3.81 5.18 -5.65
C MET A 290 5.03 5.24 -6.59
N GLY A 291 6.12 5.86 -6.12
CA GLY A 291 7.30 6.21 -6.93
C GLY A 291 8.12 5.04 -7.48
N HIS A 292 7.88 3.81 -7.01
CA HIS A 292 8.53 2.58 -7.48
C HIS A 292 7.54 1.65 -8.20
N THR A 293 6.45 2.20 -8.74
CA THR A 293 5.38 1.44 -9.41
C THR A 293 5.26 1.81 -10.89
N HIS A 294 5.10 0.79 -11.74
CA HIS A 294 4.80 0.95 -13.15
C HIS A 294 3.85 -0.16 -13.61
N PHE A 295 2.75 0.23 -14.24
CA PHE A 295 1.76 -0.66 -14.85
C PHE A 295 1.96 -0.71 -16.37
N SER A 296 1.85 -1.90 -16.94
CA SER A 296 2.03 -2.16 -18.38
C SER A 296 0.76 -2.69 -19.07
N GLN A 297 -0.17 -3.26 -18.29
CA GLN A 297 -1.46 -3.81 -18.73
C GLN A 297 -2.37 -3.98 -17.48
N PRO A 298 -3.71 -4.07 -17.61
CA PRO A 298 -4.63 -3.98 -16.48
C PRO A 298 -4.75 -5.25 -15.62
N SER A 299 -4.23 -6.40 -16.06
CA SER A 299 -4.47 -7.69 -15.41
C SER A 299 -3.35 -8.13 -14.46
N GLY A 300 -2.12 -7.73 -14.75
CA GLY A 300 -0.89 -8.17 -14.09
C GLY A 300 -0.17 -9.34 -14.78
N TYR A 301 -0.72 -9.92 -15.84
CA TYR A 301 -0.22 -11.16 -16.43
C TYR A 301 1.25 -11.05 -16.91
N LEU A 302 1.57 -10.15 -17.85
CA LEU A 302 2.86 -10.07 -18.57
C LEU A 302 4.12 -9.82 -17.73
N GLY A 303 4.02 -9.67 -16.41
CA GLY A 303 5.16 -9.52 -15.49
C GLY A 303 5.89 -8.18 -15.51
N THR A 304 5.72 -7.39 -16.58
CA THR A 304 6.23 -6.03 -16.74
C THR A 304 5.45 -4.98 -15.93
N SER A 305 4.41 -5.40 -15.19
CA SER A 305 3.73 -4.57 -14.19
C SER A 305 4.33 -4.84 -12.81
N VAL A 306 4.96 -3.80 -12.26
CA VAL A 306 5.86 -3.88 -11.12
C VAL A 306 5.50 -2.83 -10.06
N SER A 307 5.76 -3.15 -8.80
CA SER A 307 5.59 -2.26 -7.65
C SER A 307 6.47 -2.73 -6.50
N THR A 308 6.48 -2.00 -5.39
CA THR A 308 7.09 -2.40 -4.13
C THR A 308 6.01 -2.66 -3.08
N ALA A 309 6.34 -3.42 -2.02
CA ALA A 309 5.38 -3.67 -0.96
C ALA A 309 4.89 -2.36 -0.27
N THR A 310 5.78 -1.36 -0.13
CA THR A 310 5.46 -0.05 0.47
C THR A 310 4.56 0.81 -0.41
N ASP A 311 4.65 0.69 -1.73
CA ASP A 311 3.74 1.38 -2.66
C ASP A 311 2.36 0.72 -2.71
N LEU A 312 2.31 -0.61 -2.75
CA LEU A 312 1.04 -1.35 -2.70
C LEU A 312 0.24 -1.10 -1.41
N VAL A 313 0.91 -0.86 -0.28
CA VAL A 313 0.21 -0.45 0.95
C VAL A 313 -0.52 0.89 0.76
N LYS A 314 0.05 1.87 0.04
CA LYS A 314 -0.63 3.15 -0.25
C LYS A 314 -1.88 2.95 -1.09
N LEU A 315 -1.80 2.08 -2.10
CA LEU A 315 -2.94 1.69 -2.94
C LEU A 315 -4.02 0.95 -2.13
N GLY A 316 -3.61 0.01 -1.28
CA GLY A 316 -4.52 -0.71 -0.39
C GLY A 316 -5.24 0.23 0.58
N GLU A 317 -4.50 1.14 1.24
CA GLU A 317 -5.05 2.12 2.18
C GLU A 317 -6.13 3.00 1.53
N VAL A 318 -5.93 3.48 0.30
CA VAL A 318 -6.96 4.31 -0.35
C VAL A 318 -8.12 3.49 -0.90
N ALA A 319 -7.88 2.29 -1.41
CA ALA A 319 -8.92 1.45 -1.98
C ALA A 319 -9.93 1.00 -0.92
N ILE A 320 -9.48 0.62 0.29
CA ILE A 320 -10.39 0.23 1.39
C ILE A 320 -11.15 1.38 2.06
N THR A 321 -10.97 2.63 1.61
CA THR A 321 -11.85 3.75 2.02
C THR A 321 -13.16 3.78 1.25
N ASP A 322 -13.23 3.10 0.09
CA ASP A 322 -14.49 2.90 -0.63
C ASP A 322 -15.25 1.70 0.00
N PRO A 323 -16.48 1.89 0.51
CA PRO A 323 -17.22 0.81 1.16
C PRO A 323 -17.61 -0.33 0.23
N PHE A 324 -17.86 -0.07 -1.06
CA PHE A 324 -18.16 -1.11 -2.03
C PHE A 324 -16.91 -1.91 -2.37
N PHE A 325 -15.74 -1.26 -2.49
CA PHE A 325 -14.48 -1.96 -2.67
C PHE A 325 -14.16 -2.87 -1.48
N ALA A 326 -14.38 -2.39 -0.25
CA ALA A 326 -14.20 -3.17 0.96
C ALA A 326 -15.12 -4.41 0.99
N ASP A 327 -16.43 -4.23 0.74
CA ASP A 327 -17.38 -5.36 0.63
C ASP A 327 -16.95 -6.36 -0.46
N LEU A 328 -16.58 -5.85 -1.64
CA LEU A 328 -16.20 -6.64 -2.83
C LEU A 328 -15.03 -7.58 -2.58
N VAL A 329 -14.04 -7.18 -1.77
CA VAL A 329 -12.83 -8.01 -1.53
C VAL A 329 -12.98 -9.00 -0.37
N ASP A 330 -13.95 -8.77 0.53
CA ASP A 330 -14.36 -9.68 1.61
C ASP A 330 -15.30 -10.81 1.07
N GLU A 331 -15.88 -10.62 -0.12
CA GLU A 331 -16.69 -11.65 -0.78
C GLU A 331 -15.88 -12.94 -1.08
N SER A 332 -16.24 -14.04 -0.40
CA SER A 332 -15.64 -15.35 -0.59
C SER A 332 -16.08 -16.07 -1.88
N SER A 333 -17.24 -15.72 -2.43
CA SER A 333 -17.79 -16.27 -3.68
C SER A 333 -18.93 -15.42 -4.24
N ALA A 334 -19.10 -15.41 -5.56
CA ALA A 334 -20.16 -14.69 -6.27
C ALA A 334 -20.75 -15.53 -7.40
N VAL A 335 -21.88 -15.09 -7.97
CA VAL A 335 -22.49 -15.68 -9.18
C VAL A 335 -22.54 -14.64 -10.29
N ILE A 336 -21.87 -14.95 -11.38
CA ILE A 336 -21.70 -14.12 -12.58
C ILE A 336 -22.33 -14.84 -13.79
N PRO A 337 -22.55 -14.15 -14.93
CA PRO A 337 -22.68 -14.84 -16.22
C PRO A 337 -21.51 -15.82 -16.40
N GLY A 338 -21.81 -17.00 -16.94
CA GLY A 338 -20.84 -18.11 -16.99
C GLY A 338 -20.78 -19.01 -15.74
N GLY A 339 -21.20 -18.56 -14.54
CA GLY A 339 -21.39 -19.45 -13.38
C GLY A 339 -20.99 -18.88 -12.01
N ALA A 340 -20.79 -19.78 -11.04
CA ALA A 340 -20.34 -19.43 -9.69
C ALA A 340 -18.80 -19.38 -9.62
N ILE A 341 -18.27 -18.32 -9.00
CA ILE A 341 -16.84 -18.09 -8.80
C ILE A 341 -16.49 -18.02 -7.31
N ARG A 342 -15.22 -18.27 -6.99
CA ARG A 342 -14.67 -18.21 -5.62
C ARG A 342 -13.49 -17.24 -5.57
N ASN A 343 -13.28 -16.64 -4.41
CA ASN A 343 -12.13 -15.78 -4.16
C ASN A 343 -10.85 -16.62 -4.03
N TYR A 344 -9.78 -16.23 -4.71
CA TYR A 344 -8.46 -16.87 -4.56
C TYR A 344 -7.79 -16.59 -3.20
N ASN A 345 -8.27 -15.61 -2.42
CA ASN A 345 -7.72 -15.31 -1.09
C ASN A 345 -8.22 -16.30 -0.03
N ALA A 346 -7.50 -17.42 0.13
CA ALA A 346 -7.81 -18.46 1.11
C ALA A 346 -7.63 -18.05 2.58
N LEU A 347 -7.23 -16.81 2.86
CA LEU A 347 -7.17 -16.24 4.22
C LEU A 347 -8.39 -15.39 4.60
N LEU A 348 -9.39 -15.21 3.74
CA LEU A 348 -10.60 -14.47 4.12
C LEU A 348 -11.29 -15.07 5.35
N GLY A 349 -11.57 -14.22 6.33
CA GLY A 349 -12.09 -14.60 7.65
C GLY A 349 -11.04 -15.15 8.63
N GLU A 350 -9.81 -15.47 8.19
CA GLU A 350 -8.72 -15.89 9.07
C GLU A 350 -7.89 -14.70 9.56
N TYR A 351 -7.53 -14.67 10.85
CA TYR A 351 -6.70 -13.61 11.47
C TYR A 351 -7.23 -12.17 11.27
N GLY A 352 -8.53 -12.03 10.99
CA GLY A 352 -9.17 -10.74 10.70
C GLY A 352 -9.00 -10.27 9.24
N ILE A 353 -8.42 -11.07 8.35
CA ILE A 353 -8.22 -10.72 6.93
C ILE A 353 -9.57 -10.68 6.20
N ASP A 354 -9.77 -9.58 5.48
CA ASP A 354 -11.00 -9.21 4.77
C ASP A 354 -10.73 -8.73 3.32
N GLY A 355 -9.48 -8.86 2.87
CA GLY A 355 -9.07 -8.43 1.53
C GLY A 355 -7.60 -8.75 1.27
N ILE A 356 -6.98 -8.26 0.19
CA ILE A 356 -7.55 -7.45 -0.90
C ILE A 356 -7.40 -8.21 -2.22
N LYS A 357 -6.17 -8.63 -2.56
CA LYS A 357 -5.89 -9.32 -3.82
C LYS A 357 -4.64 -10.20 -3.77
N THR A 358 -4.81 -11.45 -4.20
CA THR A 358 -3.73 -12.40 -4.50
C THR A 358 -3.16 -12.22 -5.92
N GLY A 359 -1.90 -12.63 -6.11
CA GLY A 359 -1.30 -12.82 -7.42
C GLY A 359 -0.17 -13.85 -7.39
N SER A 360 -0.02 -14.65 -8.45
CA SER A 360 1.07 -15.60 -8.59
C SER A 360 1.42 -15.90 -10.05
N THR A 361 2.70 -15.80 -10.40
CA THR A 361 3.27 -16.20 -11.70
C THR A 361 4.73 -16.61 -11.52
N TYR A 362 5.33 -17.26 -12.52
CA TYR A 362 6.74 -17.66 -12.49
C TYR A 362 7.73 -16.50 -12.25
N TRP A 363 7.41 -15.30 -12.73
CA TRP A 363 8.21 -14.07 -12.57
C TRP A 363 7.88 -13.25 -11.32
N ALA A 364 6.68 -13.40 -10.75
CA ALA A 364 6.26 -12.69 -9.53
C ALA A 364 6.52 -13.49 -8.24
N GLY A 365 6.54 -14.82 -8.30
CA GLY A 365 6.37 -15.66 -7.12
C GLY A 365 4.96 -15.47 -6.51
N GLY A 366 4.78 -15.86 -5.25
CA GLY A 366 3.56 -15.60 -4.48
C GLY A 366 3.51 -14.15 -3.99
N CYS A 367 2.41 -13.45 -4.31
CA CYS A 367 2.12 -12.09 -3.91
C CYS A 367 0.71 -11.97 -3.30
N LEU A 368 0.58 -11.14 -2.25
CA LEU A 368 -0.68 -10.79 -1.61
C LEU A 368 -0.63 -9.34 -1.12
N LEU A 369 -1.59 -8.53 -1.54
CA LEU A 369 -1.98 -7.31 -0.87
C LEU A 369 -3.19 -7.63 0.01
N PHE A 370 -3.12 -7.33 1.30
CA PHE A 370 -4.14 -7.66 2.28
C PHE A 370 -4.58 -6.45 3.11
N SER A 371 -5.83 -6.51 3.54
CA SER A 371 -6.39 -5.73 4.64
C SER A 371 -6.78 -6.72 5.75
N ALA A 372 -6.78 -6.24 7.00
CA ALA A 372 -7.27 -6.99 8.15
C ALA A 372 -7.77 -6.09 9.27
N ARG A 373 -8.90 -6.45 9.89
CA ARG A 373 -9.44 -5.82 11.12
C ARG A 373 -9.02 -6.61 12.37
N THR A 374 -8.36 -5.95 13.33
CA THR A 374 -8.11 -6.47 14.69
C THR A 374 -8.72 -5.56 15.76
N ARG A 375 -8.75 -6.00 17.04
CA ARG A 375 -9.24 -5.21 18.19
C ARG A 375 -8.15 -4.99 19.23
N VAL A 376 -7.65 -3.76 19.33
CA VAL A 376 -6.59 -3.37 20.27
C VAL A 376 -7.19 -2.53 21.40
N ALA A 377 -7.14 -3.06 22.62
CA ALA A 377 -7.66 -2.41 23.83
C ALA A 377 -9.09 -1.83 23.67
N GLY A 378 -9.98 -2.61 23.05
CA GLY A 378 -11.40 -2.27 22.82
C GLY A 378 -11.72 -1.59 21.48
N HIS A 379 -10.73 -1.02 20.80
CA HIS A 379 -10.94 -0.31 19.53
C HIS A 379 -10.62 -1.21 18.34
N GLU A 380 -11.42 -1.12 17.26
CA GLU A 380 -11.12 -1.78 15.99
C GLU A 380 -9.97 -1.02 15.27
N VAL A 381 -9.08 -1.77 14.62
CA VAL A 381 -7.88 -1.26 13.97
C VAL A 381 -7.69 -1.97 12.62
N THR A 382 -7.69 -1.20 11.53
CA THR A 382 -7.45 -1.71 10.17
C THR A 382 -5.95 -1.69 9.85
N LEU A 383 -5.40 -2.88 9.65
CA LEU A 383 -4.06 -3.09 9.10
C LEU A 383 -4.16 -3.25 7.58
N VAL A 384 -3.24 -2.62 6.85
CA VAL A 384 -3.03 -2.85 5.41
C VAL A 384 -1.58 -3.28 5.20
N GLY A 385 -1.35 -4.34 4.44
CA GLY A 385 -0.02 -4.87 4.20
C GLY A 385 0.14 -5.56 2.86
N ALA A 386 1.38 -5.68 2.40
CA ALA A 386 1.73 -6.41 1.20
C ALA A 386 2.89 -7.37 1.49
N VAL A 387 2.81 -8.58 0.95
CA VAL A 387 3.91 -9.57 0.93
C VAL A 387 4.10 -10.03 -0.50
N LEU A 388 5.31 -9.89 -1.03
CA LEU A 388 5.64 -10.11 -2.45
C LEU A 388 6.77 -11.11 -2.62
N GLY A 389 6.87 -11.74 -3.79
CA GLY A 389 8.06 -12.49 -4.19
C GLY A 389 8.32 -13.77 -3.40
N GLN A 390 7.29 -14.42 -2.84
CA GLN A 390 7.49 -15.66 -2.09
C GLN A 390 7.75 -16.86 -3.02
N PRO A 391 8.75 -17.71 -2.75
CA PRO A 391 9.14 -18.79 -3.63
C PRO A 391 8.13 -19.96 -3.63
N GLY A 392 8.10 -20.68 -4.74
CA GLY A 392 7.29 -21.88 -4.94
C GLY A 392 7.24 -22.29 -6.40
N ASN A 393 6.38 -23.27 -6.69
CA ASN A 393 5.84 -23.52 -8.02
C ASN A 393 4.39 -22.97 -8.06
N ILE A 394 3.69 -23.14 -9.18
CA ILE A 394 2.34 -22.58 -9.37
C ILE A 394 1.31 -23.02 -8.30
N THR A 395 1.48 -24.19 -7.66
CA THR A 395 0.58 -24.65 -6.59
C THR A 395 1.05 -24.28 -5.17
N THR A 396 2.34 -23.96 -4.97
CA THR A 396 2.89 -23.62 -3.64
C THR A 396 3.14 -22.13 -3.42
N MET A 397 3.21 -21.29 -4.47
CA MET A 397 3.40 -19.84 -4.35
C MET A 397 2.33 -19.16 -3.47
N LEU A 398 1.05 -19.48 -3.66
CA LEU A 398 -0.02 -18.90 -2.84
C LEU A 398 0.03 -19.39 -1.38
N PRO A 399 0.12 -20.71 -1.08
CA PRO A 399 0.40 -21.20 0.27
C PRO A 399 1.62 -20.56 0.95
N SER A 400 2.72 -20.34 0.21
CA SER A 400 3.92 -19.66 0.73
C SER A 400 3.62 -18.22 1.17
N VAL A 401 2.90 -17.44 0.36
CA VAL A 401 2.57 -16.04 0.71
C VAL A 401 1.50 -15.93 1.80
N PHE A 402 0.54 -16.86 1.85
CA PHE A 402 -0.39 -16.96 2.97
C PHE A 402 0.36 -17.26 4.27
N ALA A 403 1.21 -18.29 4.30
CA ALA A 403 1.96 -18.67 5.50
C ALA A 403 2.93 -17.56 5.97
N ALA A 404 3.50 -16.78 5.05
CA ALA A 404 4.28 -15.58 5.37
C ALA A 404 3.42 -14.47 5.98
N THR A 405 2.28 -14.16 5.36
CA THR A 405 1.35 -13.11 5.79
C THR A 405 0.79 -13.39 7.18
N THR A 406 0.35 -14.63 7.46
CA THR A 406 -0.16 -15.04 8.78
C THR A 406 0.87 -14.82 9.91
N ARG A 407 2.16 -15.04 9.64
CA ARG A 407 3.22 -14.79 10.64
C ARG A 407 3.42 -13.30 10.88
N LEU A 408 3.57 -12.53 9.80
CA LEU A 408 3.73 -11.08 9.87
C LEU A 408 2.56 -10.42 10.61
N LEU A 409 1.33 -10.69 10.18
CA LEU A 409 0.11 -10.14 10.78
C LEU A 409 -0.01 -10.46 12.27
N ARG A 410 0.25 -11.72 12.68
CA ARG A 410 0.25 -12.11 14.10
C ARG A 410 1.32 -11.39 14.92
N SER A 411 2.51 -11.17 14.36
CA SER A 411 3.55 -10.40 15.05
C SER A 411 3.23 -8.91 15.14
N ALA A 412 2.54 -8.35 14.14
CA ALA A 412 2.08 -6.96 14.16
C ALA A 412 0.97 -6.77 15.20
N ASP A 413 -0.03 -7.65 15.23
CA ASP A 413 -1.11 -7.67 16.23
C ASP A 413 -0.55 -7.68 17.67
N HIS A 414 0.40 -8.56 17.97
CA HIS A 414 1.09 -8.60 19.27
C HIS A 414 1.95 -7.37 19.59
N ALA A 415 2.35 -6.57 18.59
CA ALA A 415 3.12 -5.34 18.78
C ALA A 415 2.23 -4.10 19.00
N LEU A 416 0.96 -4.14 18.58
CA LEU A 416 -0.01 -3.07 18.78
C LEU A 416 -0.50 -3.03 20.24
N LYS A 417 -0.53 -1.84 20.81
CA LYS A 417 -1.01 -1.60 22.18
C LYS A 417 -1.56 -0.18 22.35
N ARG A 418 -2.35 0.03 23.39
CA ARG A 418 -2.71 1.38 23.86
C ARG A 418 -1.45 2.02 24.47
N VAL A 419 -1.04 3.19 23.95
CA VAL A 419 0.16 3.92 24.39
C VAL A 419 -0.22 5.33 24.83
N THR A 420 0.15 5.70 26.05
CA THR A 420 0.11 7.09 26.53
C THR A 420 1.44 7.77 26.20
N VAL A 421 1.42 8.78 25.33
CA VAL A 421 2.64 9.52 24.92
C VAL A 421 2.85 10.81 25.73
N VAL A 422 1.76 11.40 26.22
CA VAL A 422 1.76 12.52 27.18
C VAL A 422 0.75 12.19 28.27
N GLY A 423 1.19 12.13 29.53
CA GLY A 423 0.30 11.93 30.67
C GLY A 423 -0.38 13.23 31.11
N THR A 424 -1.57 13.11 31.72
CA THR A 424 -2.27 14.21 32.39
C THR A 424 -1.36 14.97 33.35
N GLY A 425 -1.47 16.30 33.42
CA GLY A 425 -0.68 17.16 34.31
C GLY A 425 0.79 17.37 33.91
N ARG A 426 1.31 16.63 32.91
CA ARG A 426 2.67 16.82 32.37
C ARG A 426 2.77 18.20 31.72
N THR A 427 3.77 18.98 32.14
CA THR A 427 4.15 20.24 31.46
C THR A 427 4.69 19.92 30.06
N VAL A 428 4.10 20.54 29.04
CA VAL A 428 4.42 20.31 27.62
C VAL A 428 4.65 21.62 26.85
N ALA A 429 4.19 22.74 27.38
CA ALA A 429 4.47 24.06 26.82
C ALA A 429 4.70 25.10 27.92
N GLN A 430 5.14 26.28 27.49
CA GLN A 430 5.18 27.49 28.28
C GLN A 430 4.54 28.64 27.48
N LEU A 431 3.91 29.55 28.21
CA LEU A 431 3.36 30.82 27.72
C LEU A 431 4.24 31.96 28.24
N SER A 432 4.52 32.96 27.43
CA SER A 432 5.39 34.09 27.80
C SER A 432 4.94 35.35 27.09
N GLY A 433 5.08 36.53 27.71
CA GLY A 433 4.52 37.77 27.15
C GLY A 433 3.05 38.00 27.50
N LEU A 434 2.63 37.63 28.71
CA LEU A 434 1.34 38.03 29.27
C LEU A 434 1.43 39.47 29.80
N ALA A 435 0.44 40.30 29.47
CA ALA A 435 0.35 41.65 29.99
C ALA A 435 -0.02 41.63 31.49
N GLY A 436 0.74 42.36 32.31
CA GLY A 436 0.53 42.45 33.77
C GLY A 436 1.20 41.34 34.60
N GLY A 437 1.91 40.40 33.96
CA GLY A 437 2.77 39.44 34.68
C GLY A 437 4.11 40.05 35.14
N ASP A 438 4.82 39.34 36.02
CA ASP A 438 6.19 39.64 36.46
C ASP A 438 7.27 39.43 35.38
N GLY A 439 6.88 38.84 34.24
CA GLY A 439 7.76 38.44 33.15
C GLY A 439 8.12 36.95 33.16
N SER A 440 7.76 36.21 34.21
CA SER A 440 7.99 34.76 34.29
C SER A 440 7.14 33.99 33.27
N PRO A 441 7.64 32.88 32.71
CA PRO A 441 6.88 32.04 31.79
C PRO A 441 5.88 31.17 32.57
N GLU A 442 4.61 31.23 32.19
CA GLU A 442 3.57 30.37 32.77
C GLU A 442 3.66 28.95 32.16
N LEU A 443 3.63 27.92 33.01
CA LEU A 443 3.84 26.54 32.59
C LEU A 443 2.51 25.85 32.24
N LEU A 444 2.42 25.35 31.01
CA LEU A 444 1.22 24.74 30.44
C LEU A 444 1.30 23.22 30.44
N ARG A 445 0.25 22.61 30.99
CA ARG A 445 0.12 21.17 31.27
C ARG A 445 -0.99 20.54 30.44
N ALA A 446 -0.80 19.30 30.02
CA ALA A 446 -1.85 18.53 29.37
C ALA A 446 -3.04 18.30 30.32
N SER A 447 -4.24 18.79 29.98
CA SER A 447 -5.45 18.59 30.80
C SER A 447 -5.95 17.15 30.80
N ARG A 448 -5.62 16.37 29.75
CA ARG A 448 -5.89 14.94 29.64
C ARG A 448 -4.68 14.19 29.07
N ALA A 449 -4.64 12.88 29.27
CA ALA A 449 -3.63 12.03 28.66
C ALA A 449 -3.81 11.98 27.13
N VAL A 450 -2.72 12.13 26.39
CA VAL A 450 -2.66 11.86 24.94
C VAL A 450 -2.36 10.38 24.77
N THR A 451 -3.39 9.64 24.37
CA THR A 451 -3.37 8.18 24.27
C THR A 451 -3.85 7.74 22.89
N LEU A 452 -3.17 6.77 22.28
CA LEU A 452 -3.49 6.23 20.96
C LEU A 452 -3.18 4.73 20.90
N ILE A 453 -3.59 4.07 19.81
CA ILE A 453 -3.00 2.77 19.45
C ILE A 453 -1.64 3.01 18.79
N GLY A 454 -0.62 2.26 19.21
CA GLY A 454 0.73 2.41 18.71
C GLY A 454 1.62 1.20 19.03
N TRP A 455 2.84 1.25 18.53
CA TRP A 455 3.85 0.18 18.62
C TRP A 455 5.22 0.79 18.98
N PRO A 456 6.19 0.01 19.51
CA PRO A 456 7.55 0.49 19.75
C PRO A 456 8.17 1.08 18.47
N GLY A 457 8.84 2.23 18.58
CA GLY A 457 9.40 2.93 17.42
C GLY A 457 8.44 3.86 16.67
N LEU A 458 7.13 3.82 16.93
CA LEU A 458 6.18 4.81 16.39
C LEU A 458 6.60 6.22 16.80
N ARG A 459 6.82 7.10 15.82
CA ARG A 459 7.24 8.49 16.03
C ARG A 459 6.09 9.45 15.72
N LEU A 460 5.70 10.26 16.70
CA LEU A 460 4.66 11.29 16.56
C LEU A 460 5.30 12.67 16.52
N ALA A 461 4.80 13.56 15.66
CA ALA A 461 5.17 14.97 15.69
C ALA A 461 4.32 15.72 16.72
N LEU A 462 4.95 16.46 17.62
CA LEU A 462 4.27 17.34 18.56
C LEU A 462 4.18 18.75 17.99
N ARG A 463 2.96 19.29 17.93
CA ARG A 463 2.67 20.66 17.49
C ARG A 463 1.77 21.34 18.51
N LEU A 464 1.87 22.66 18.60
CA LEU A 464 0.91 23.47 19.36
C LEU A 464 -0.08 24.11 18.40
N SER A 465 -1.32 24.27 18.84
CA SER A 465 -2.37 25.00 18.11
C SER A 465 -3.18 25.90 19.06
N GLY A 466 -4.13 26.64 18.48
CA GLY A 466 -5.01 27.54 19.21
C GLY A 466 -4.36 28.90 19.55
N ALA A 467 -5.20 29.84 19.97
CA ALA A 467 -4.74 31.16 20.40
C ALA A 467 -4.09 31.07 21.80
N ALA A 468 -2.88 31.62 21.92
CA ALA A 468 -1.98 31.45 23.06
C ALA A 468 -2.58 31.83 24.43
N THR A 469 -3.61 32.68 24.46
CA THR A 469 -4.27 33.21 25.67
C THR A 469 -5.76 32.82 25.78
N ALA A 470 -6.25 31.88 24.98
CA ALA A 470 -7.64 31.44 25.02
C ALA A 470 -7.76 29.91 25.13
N HIS A 471 -7.31 29.20 24.09
CA HIS A 471 -7.45 27.75 23.98
C HIS A 471 -6.17 27.11 23.39
N PRO A 472 -5.03 27.19 24.10
CA PRO A 472 -3.82 26.50 23.65
C PRO A 472 -4.01 24.98 23.72
N GLU A 473 -3.68 24.27 22.64
CA GLU A 473 -3.71 22.81 22.57
C GLU A 473 -2.35 22.22 22.18
N LEU A 474 -2.08 20.99 22.63
CA LEU A 474 -1.05 20.13 22.09
C LEU A 474 -1.67 19.09 21.15
N LEU A 475 -1.17 19.03 19.93
CA LEU A 475 -1.47 18.03 18.91
C LEU A 475 -0.33 17.01 18.86
N ALA A 476 -0.64 15.72 19.01
CA ALA A 476 0.25 14.63 18.63
C ALA A 476 -0.19 14.05 17.28
N VAL A 477 0.57 14.36 16.23
CA VAL A 477 0.27 14.03 14.83
C VAL A 477 1.00 12.74 14.42
N THR A 478 0.30 11.85 13.71
CA THR A 478 0.81 10.57 13.21
C THR A 478 1.80 10.72 12.04
N PRO A 479 2.68 9.72 11.78
CA PRO A 479 3.59 9.70 10.63
C PRO A 479 2.94 9.99 9.26
N ASP A 480 1.72 9.52 9.03
CA ASP A 480 0.97 9.75 7.78
C ASP A 480 0.31 11.13 7.70
N GLY A 481 0.34 11.91 8.77
CA GLY A 481 -0.27 13.24 8.87
C GLY A 481 -1.80 13.25 8.94
N ARG A 482 -2.48 12.09 8.86
CA ARG A 482 -3.94 12.00 8.75
C ARG A 482 -4.65 12.08 10.11
N THR A 483 -4.00 11.62 11.19
CA THR A 483 -4.56 11.64 12.55
C THR A 483 -3.78 12.59 13.46
N ALA A 484 -4.52 13.34 14.27
CA ALA A 484 -3.96 14.12 15.38
C ALA A 484 -4.78 13.90 16.65
N VAL A 485 -4.13 13.49 17.73
CA VAL A 485 -4.76 13.41 19.06
C VAL A 485 -4.48 14.71 19.81
N THR A 486 -5.54 15.43 20.20
CA THR A 486 -5.43 16.72 20.90
C THR A 486 -5.54 16.58 22.42
N THR A 487 -4.82 17.41 23.16
CA THR A 487 -5.15 17.76 24.55
C THR A 487 -5.17 19.28 24.69
N PRO A 488 -6.23 19.86 25.29
CA PRO A 488 -6.18 21.21 25.80
C PRO A 488 -5.04 21.37 26.82
N LEU A 489 -4.51 22.59 26.91
CA LEU A 489 -3.45 22.94 27.84
C LEU A 489 -3.98 23.89 28.92
N VAL A 490 -3.63 23.58 30.17
CA VAL A 490 -4.08 24.28 31.38
C VAL A 490 -2.88 24.67 32.25
N THR A 491 -3.01 25.76 32.99
CA THR A 491 -1.94 26.34 33.81
C THR A 491 -1.91 25.68 35.19
N THR A 492 -3.09 25.54 35.81
CA THR A 492 -3.34 24.65 36.95
C THR A 492 -3.48 23.19 36.51
N PRO A 493 -2.99 22.21 37.29
CA PRO A 493 -3.32 20.80 37.07
C PRO A 493 -4.83 20.57 37.25
N PRO A 494 -5.47 19.63 36.51
CA PRO A 494 -6.77 19.12 36.90
C PRO A 494 -6.66 18.45 38.28
N ALA A 495 -7.72 18.55 39.09
CA ALA A 495 -7.77 17.86 40.38
C ALA A 495 -7.66 16.33 40.18
N SER A 496 -6.87 15.68 41.02
CA SER A 496 -6.74 14.22 41.04
C SER A 496 -8.00 13.60 41.65
N GLY A 497 -8.89 13.09 40.79
CA GLY A 497 -9.95 12.14 41.14
C GLY A 497 -9.48 10.70 40.98
#